data_AF-A0AAE3KSQ4-F1
#
_entry.id   AF-A0AAE3KSQ4-F1
#
_cell.length_a   1.000
_cell.length_b   1.000
_cell.length_c   1.000
_cell.angle_alpha   90.00
_cell.angle_beta   90.00
_cell.angle_gamma   90.00
#
_symmetry.space_group_name_H-M   'P 1'
#
loop_
_entity.id
_entity.type
_entity.pdbx_description
1 polymer ?
#
loop_
_entity_poly.entity_id
_entity_poly.type
_entity_poly.pdbx_seq_one_letter_code
_entity_poly.pdbx_strand_id
1 'polypeptide(L)'
;MTLTQELAPPQEILQQDIPENVIFPLGDLYSDEPPVETELHLEQILLFLKCLKWLWRDRNDFYAAGNLTIYYSPRQRKSEDFRGPDFFVVLGTERKTRKSWVVWEEDGRYPNVIVEILSPKTAEVDKGFKKELYQNTFRTPDYFWFDPYTLEFAGFHLVDGEYQPIEPNEQGHLWSQQLGLYLGIYNKQLRFFTPEGQVVPTPEEVAESERKQKESERKQKELERQQKELALEQLESERQEKEFAQTKLERLAAKLRELNIDPDTI
;
A
#
# COMPACT_ATOMS: atom_id res chain seq x y z
N MET A 1 40.47 -54.32 -20.85
CA MET A 1 40.85 -54.46 -19.43
C MET A 1 41.05 -53.05 -18.90
N THR A 2 40.02 -52.53 -18.26
CA THR A 2 39.96 -51.14 -17.79
C THR A 2 39.86 -51.23 -16.27
N LEU A 3 40.92 -50.81 -15.60
CA LEU A 3 41.06 -50.84 -14.15
C LEU A 3 40.04 -49.88 -13.52
N THR A 4 39.07 -50.45 -12.81
CA THR A 4 38.19 -49.77 -11.86
C THR A 4 39.03 -49.31 -10.67
N GLN A 5 39.07 -48.00 -10.44
CA GLN A 5 39.70 -47.42 -9.26
C GLN A 5 38.70 -47.47 -8.11
N GLU A 6 39.01 -48.26 -7.08
CA GLU A 6 38.22 -48.40 -5.86
C GLU A 6 38.27 -47.09 -5.06
N LEU A 7 37.09 -46.50 -4.79
CA LEU A 7 36.95 -45.34 -3.92
C LEU A 7 37.08 -45.80 -2.46
N ALA A 8 38.00 -45.17 -1.73
CA ALA A 8 38.22 -45.40 -0.30
C ALA A 8 36.95 -45.09 0.53
N PRO A 9 36.73 -45.78 1.67
CA PRO A 9 35.55 -45.56 2.50
C PRO A 9 35.55 -44.15 3.12
N PRO A 10 34.37 -43.62 3.52
CA PRO A 10 34.27 -42.31 4.16
C PRO A 10 35.11 -42.31 5.44
N GLN A 11 36.08 -41.39 5.52
CA GLN A 11 36.76 -41.12 6.77
C GLN A 11 35.72 -40.61 7.78
N GLU A 12 35.54 -41.35 8.87
CA GLU A 12 34.95 -40.83 10.09
C GLU A 12 35.63 -39.51 10.41
N ILE A 13 34.87 -38.42 10.41
CA ILE A 13 35.35 -37.13 10.91
C ILE A 13 35.58 -37.35 12.40
N LEU A 14 36.84 -37.62 12.73
CA LEU A 14 37.39 -37.65 14.08
C LEU A 14 36.85 -36.43 14.83
N GLN A 15 36.12 -36.70 15.90
CA GLN A 15 35.73 -35.72 16.90
C GLN A 15 37.04 -35.13 17.46
N GLN A 16 37.48 -34.01 16.90
CA GLN A 16 38.71 -33.35 17.31
C GLN A 16 38.50 -32.80 18.72
N ASP A 17 39.38 -33.22 19.63
CA ASP A 17 39.46 -32.76 21.02
C ASP A 17 39.48 -31.23 21.09
N ILE A 18 38.33 -30.65 21.45
CA ILE A 18 38.23 -29.25 21.80
C ILE A 18 38.96 -29.08 23.14
N PRO A 19 39.97 -28.20 23.26
CA PRO A 19 40.67 -27.99 24.53
C PRO A 19 39.67 -27.56 25.63
N GLU A 20 39.79 -28.12 26.84
CA GLU A 20 38.91 -27.82 28.00
C GLU A 20 38.83 -26.33 28.39
N ASN A 21 39.70 -25.48 27.83
CA ASN A 21 39.74 -24.04 28.07
C ASN A 21 39.26 -23.18 26.88
N VAL A 22 38.61 -23.76 25.87
CA VAL A 22 37.90 -22.96 24.87
C VAL A 22 36.55 -22.52 25.45
N ILE A 23 36.53 -21.33 26.03
CA ILE A 23 35.29 -20.66 26.42
C ILE A 23 34.60 -20.23 25.13
N PHE A 24 33.54 -20.95 24.73
CA PHE A 24 32.60 -20.43 23.73
C PHE A 24 31.84 -19.26 24.33
N PRO A 25 31.60 -18.16 23.58
CA PRO A 25 30.69 -17.12 24.05
C PRO A 25 29.32 -17.76 24.35
N LEU A 26 28.69 -17.34 25.45
CA LEU A 26 27.30 -17.71 25.73
C LEU A 26 26.43 -17.27 24.54
N GLY A 27 25.63 -18.20 24.00
CA GLY A 27 24.55 -17.84 23.06
C GLY A 27 23.47 -17.00 23.77
N ASP A 28 22.51 -16.47 23.01
CA ASP A 28 21.53 -15.47 23.47
C ASP A 28 22.15 -14.07 23.72
N LEU A 29 23.07 -13.68 22.83
CA LEU A 29 23.62 -12.32 22.79
C LEU A 29 22.53 -11.36 22.27
N TYR A 30 22.27 -10.27 23.00
CA TYR A 30 21.53 -9.15 22.43
C TYR A 30 22.36 -8.54 21.29
N SER A 31 21.70 -8.29 20.16
CA SER A 31 22.29 -7.52 19.06
C SER A 31 22.70 -6.14 19.57
N ASP A 32 23.98 -5.78 19.38
CA ASP A 32 24.52 -4.42 19.51
C ASP A 32 24.63 -3.77 18.11
N GLU A 33 23.71 -4.13 17.21
CA GLU A 33 23.47 -3.39 15.98
C GLU A 33 22.89 -2.01 16.33
N PRO A 34 23.23 -0.94 15.58
CA PRO A 34 22.45 0.29 15.67
C PRO A 34 20.97 -0.08 15.53
N PRO A 35 20.04 0.56 16.27
CA PRO A 35 18.65 0.12 16.31
C PRO A 35 18.09 0.02 14.89
N VAL A 36 17.89 -1.21 14.45
CA VAL A 36 17.22 -1.53 13.19
C VAL A 36 15.72 -1.39 13.39
N GLU A 37 15.03 -0.92 12.37
CA GLU A 37 13.57 -0.80 12.41
C GLU A 37 12.92 -2.17 12.56
N THR A 38 11.78 -2.22 13.26
CA THR A 38 10.93 -3.40 13.23
C THR A 38 10.21 -3.51 11.88
N GLU A 39 9.71 -4.70 11.54
CA GLU A 39 8.99 -4.93 10.28
C GLU A 39 7.80 -3.97 10.12
N LEU A 40 6.92 -3.88 11.13
CA LEU A 40 5.75 -3.01 11.07
C LEU A 40 6.12 -1.52 10.98
N HIS A 41 7.23 -1.12 11.59
CA HIS A 41 7.73 0.26 11.52
C HIS A 41 8.15 0.62 10.09
N LEU A 42 9.00 -0.22 9.48
CA LEU A 42 9.45 -0.03 8.10
C LEU A 42 8.28 -0.09 7.10
N GLU A 43 7.37 -1.06 7.26
CA GLU A 43 6.19 -1.18 6.39
C GLU A 43 5.31 0.08 6.46
N GLN A 44 5.12 0.65 7.65
CA GLN A 44 4.31 1.84 7.84
C GLN A 44 4.92 3.08 7.17
N ILE A 45 6.25 3.26 7.25
CA ILE A 45 6.95 4.34 6.53
C ILE A 45 6.79 4.17 5.02
N LEU A 46 7.02 2.96 4.51
CA LEU A 46 6.91 2.66 3.07
C LEU A 46 5.48 2.89 2.57
N LEU A 47 4.48 2.48 3.35
CA LEU A 47 3.07 2.69 3.06
C LEU A 47 2.75 4.18 2.90
N PHE A 48 3.17 5.01 3.85
CA PHE A 48 2.96 6.47 3.79
C PHE A 48 3.62 7.11 2.57
N LEU A 49 4.88 6.75 2.30
CA LEU A 49 5.60 7.26 1.14
C LEU A 49 4.94 6.86 -0.18
N LYS A 50 4.51 5.60 -0.31
CA LYS A 50 3.83 5.09 -1.50
C LYS A 50 2.51 5.82 -1.72
N CYS A 51 1.65 5.89 -0.71
CA CYS A 51 0.35 6.54 -0.80
C CYS A 51 0.48 8.03 -1.19
N LEU A 52 1.30 8.80 -0.45
CA LEU A 52 1.37 10.24 -0.68
C LEU A 52 2.04 10.57 -2.02
N LYS A 53 3.15 9.89 -2.38
CA LYS A 53 3.82 10.13 -3.67
C LYS A 53 2.97 9.70 -4.85
N TRP A 54 2.12 8.69 -4.70
CA TRP A 54 1.17 8.29 -5.72
C TRP A 54 0.00 9.27 -5.86
N LEU A 55 -0.57 9.71 -4.73
CA LEU A 55 -1.66 10.68 -4.70
C LEU A 55 -1.23 12.02 -5.31
N TRP A 56 -0.03 12.48 -4.98
CA TRP A 56 0.54 13.74 -5.46
C TRP A 56 1.54 13.56 -6.60
N ARG A 57 1.41 12.49 -7.40
CA ARG A 57 2.37 12.17 -8.45
C ARG A 57 2.53 13.26 -9.50
N ASP A 58 1.48 14.04 -9.75
CA ASP A 58 1.45 15.14 -10.71
C ASP A 58 1.85 16.51 -10.09
N ARG A 59 2.20 16.53 -8.80
CA ARG A 59 2.71 17.71 -8.09
C ARG A 59 4.23 17.73 -8.05
N ASN A 60 4.79 18.94 -8.11
CA ASN A 60 6.23 19.20 -8.06
C ASN A 60 6.63 20.19 -6.94
N ASP A 61 5.66 20.64 -6.15
CA ASP A 61 5.77 21.68 -5.11
C ASP A 61 5.88 21.08 -3.69
N PHE A 62 6.38 19.85 -3.56
CA PHE A 62 6.58 19.21 -2.28
C PHE A 62 7.78 18.25 -2.27
N TYR A 63 8.27 17.96 -1.06
CA TYR A 63 9.23 16.91 -0.78
C TYR A 63 8.71 16.02 0.36
N ALA A 64 8.71 14.70 0.15
CA ALA A 64 8.32 13.71 1.15
C ALA A 64 9.39 12.62 1.27
N ALA A 65 9.86 12.38 2.48
CA ALA A 65 10.90 11.42 2.79
C ALA A 65 10.66 10.79 4.17
N GLY A 66 11.33 9.67 4.41
CA GLY A 66 11.40 9.02 5.71
C GLY A 66 12.84 8.63 6.01
N ASN A 67 13.18 8.51 7.29
CA ASN A 67 14.52 8.17 7.78
C ASN A 67 15.63 9.04 7.14
N LEU A 68 15.35 10.32 6.90
CA LEU A 68 16.31 11.26 6.32
C LEU A 68 16.68 12.32 7.36
N THR A 69 17.98 12.47 7.59
CA THR A 69 18.53 13.45 8.52
C THR A 69 18.16 14.89 8.15
N ILE A 70 17.66 15.64 9.13
CA ILE A 70 17.42 17.08 9.08
C ILE A 70 18.50 17.79 9.90
N TYR A 71 19.28 18.64 9.23
CA TYR A 71 20.23 19.57 9.85
C TYR A 71 19.59 20.94 10.00
N TYR A 72 19.49 21.43 11.23
CA TYR A 72 18.74 22.65 11.56
C TYR A 72 19.54 23.70 12.34
N SER A 73 20.80 23.41 12.69
CA SER A 73 21.70 24.34 13.39
C SER A 73 22.96 24.60 12.54
N PRO A 74 23.09 25.81 11.93
CA PRO A 74 24.27 26.14 11.11
C PRO A 74 25.51 26.48 11.95
N ARG A 75 25.33 26.71 13.26
CA ARG A 75 26.38 27.21 14.18
C ARG A 75 27.02 26.13 15.04
N GLN A 76 26.49 24.91 15.03
CA GLN A 76 26.96 23.81 15.86
C GLN A 76 27.49 22.65 15.01
N ARG A 77 28.27 21.75 15.61
CA ARG A 77 28.89 20.63 14.89
C ARG A 77 27.78 19.77 14.27
N LYS A 78 27.98 19.38 13.00
CA LYS A 78 27.07 18.46 12.27
C LYS A 78 26.75 17.16 13.02
N SER A 79 27.55 16.79 14.02
CA SER A 79 27.39 15.58 14.83
C SER A 79 26.42 15.68 16.01
N GLU A 80 25.92 16.88 16.36
CA GLU A 80 25.22 17.10 17.64
C GLU A 80 23.75 17.52 17.46
N ASP A 81 23.43 18.33 16.44
CA ASP A 81 22.07 18.85 16.19
C ASP A 81 21.48 18.37 14.86
N PHE A 82 21.14 17.09 14.79
CA PHE A 82 20.37 16.54 13.69
C PHE A 82 19.26 15.62 14.19
N ARG A 83 18.16 15.52 13.43
CA ARG A 83 17.11 14.52 13.67
C ARG A 83 16.60 13.99 12.36
N GLY A 84 16.38 12.68 12.26
CA GLY A 84 15.68 12.06 11.15
C GLY A 84 14.31 11.63 11.65
N PRO A 85 13.22 12.33 11.30
CA PRO A 85 11.88 11.82 11.55
C PRO A 85 11.58 10.61 10.64
N ASP A 86 10.74 9.71 11.12
CA ASP A 86 10.37 8.49 10.39
C ASP A 86 9.65 8.80 9.07
N PHE A 87 8.79 9.82 9.09
CA PHE A 87 8.16 10.39 7.90
C PHE A 87 7.98 11.90 8.04
N PHE A 88 8.29 12.65 6.99
CA PHE A 88 8.00 14.07 6.95
C PHE A 88 7.70 14.60 5.54
N VAL A 89 7.03 15.75 5.51
CA VAL A 89 6.67 16.48 4.29
C VAL A 89 7.08 17.93 4.41
N VAL A 90 7.71 18.47 3.37
CA VAL A 90 7.97 19.90 3.19
C VAL A 90 7.20 20.37 1.96
N LEU A 91 6.47 21.47 2.08
CA LEU A 91 5.66 22.08 1.02
C LEU A 91 6.37 23.31 0.44
N GLY A 92 6.02 23.66 -0.80
CA GLY A 92 6.58 24.79 -1.52
C GLY A 92 8.06 24.62 -1.86
N THR A 93 8.52 23.39 -2.05
CA THR A 93 9.89 23.04 -2.44
C THR A 93 9.89 22.09 -3.63
N GLU A 94 11.00 22.03 -4.35
CA GLU A 94 11.18 21.16 -5.50
C GLU A 94 11.23 19.68 -5.10
N ARG A 95 10.52 18.85 -5.87
CA ARG A 95 10.55 17.38 -5.77
C ARG A 95 11.81 16.78 -6.40
N LYS A 96 12.95 16.93 -5.71
CA LYS A 96 14.24 16.31 -6.08
C LYS A 96 14.81 15.44 -4.97
N THR A 97 15.66 14.49 -5.33
CA THR A 97 16.38 13.63 -4.38
C THR A 97 17.38 14.41 -3.56
N ARG A 98 17.49 14.09 -2.27
CA ARG A 98 18.39 14.71 -1.31
C ARG A 98 19.08 13.64 -0.47
N LYS A 99 20.31 13.90 -0.05
CA LYS A 99 21.07 13.04 0.88
C LYS A 99 20.74 13.33 2.34
N SER A 100 20.28 14.54 2.61
CA SER A 100 19.82 15.06 3.89
C SER A 100 18.98 16.31 3.62
N TRP A 101 18.14 16.70 4.57
CA TRP A 101 17.49 18.00 4.54
C TRP A 101 18.35 19.00 5.31
N VAL A 102 18.90 20.01 4.64
CA VAL A 102 19.75 21.02 5.27
C VAL A 102 19.01 22.35 5.25
N VAL A 103 18.45 22.76 6.39
CA VAL A 103 17.48 23.86 6.46
C VAL A 103 18.01 25.16 5.85
N TRP A 104 19.28 25.52 6.09
CA TRP A 104 19.87 26.74 5.55
C TRP A 104 20.24 26.66 4.06
N GLU A 105 20.27 25.47 3.46
CA GLU A 105 20.38 25.28 2.01
C GLU A 105 19.01 25.23 1.32
N GLU A 106 17.93 25.11 2.11
CA GLU A 106 16.54 25.00 1.65
C GLU A 106 15.72 26.24 2.04
N ASP A 107 16.32 27.43 1.98
CA ASP A 107 15.70 28.73 2.29
C ASP A 107 15.05 28.83 3.68
N GLY A 108 15.59 28.11 4.67
CA GLY A 108 15.05 28.10 6.03
C GLY A 108 13.78 27.27 6.19
N ARG A 109 13.44 26.43 5.21
CA ARG A 109 12.23 25.59 5.26
C ARG A 109 12.40 24.41 6.20
N TYR A 110 11.46 24.30 7.14
CA TYR A 110 11.29 23.14 8.01
C TYR A 110 10.15 22.25 7.50
N PRO A 111 10.05 20.99 7.98
CA PRO A 111 8.88 20.16 7.72
C PRO A 111 7.56 20.84 8.06
N ASN A 112 6.59 20.72 7.15
CA ASN A 112 5.21 21.08 7.38
C ASN A 112 4.50 20.00 8.22
N VAL A 113 4.86 18.74 7.99
CA VAL A 113 4.27 17.58 8.65
C VAL A 113 5.35 16.63 9.07
N ILE A 114 5.25 16.11 10.29
CA ILE A 114 6.08 15.01 10.80
C ILE A 114 5.17 13.92 11.36
N VAL A 115 5.49 12.67 11.06
CA VAL A 115 4.85 11.49 11.65
C VAL A 115 5.95 10.56 12.16
N GLU A 116 5.91 10.25 13.44
CA GLU A 116 6.82 9.28 14.08
C GLU A 116 6.11 7.94 14.28
N ILE A 117 6.81 6.85 13.97
CA ILE A 117 6.31 5.50 14.18
C ILE A 117 6.98 4.96 15.44
N LEU A 118 6.18 4.75 16.48
CA LEU A 118 6.70 4.44 17.80
C LEU A 118 7.22 3.01 17.87
N SER A 119 8.28 2.85 18.64
CA SER A 119 8.75 1.56 19.12
C SER A 119 8.90 1.62 20.65
N PRO A 120 8.95 0.48 21.36
CA PRO A 120 9.22 0.47 22.80
C PRO A 120 10.50 1.21 23.21
N LYS A 121 11.49 1.32 22.30
CA LYS A 121 12.77 1.99 22.55
C LYS A 121 12.71 3.51 22.31
N THR A 122 11.81 3.99 21.45
CA THR A 122 11.78 5.40 21.00
C THR A 122 10.60 6.19 21.57
N ALA A 123 9.54 5.52 22.03
CA ALA A 123 8.29 6.14 22.46
C ALA A 123 8.46 7.32 23.44
N GLU A 124 9.29 7.16 24.48
CA GLU A 124 9.53 8.24 25.46
C GLU A 124 10.23 9.46 24.84
N VAL A 125 11.18 9.21 23.92
CA VAL A 125 11.93 10.27 23.24
C VAL A 125 11.04 10.99 22.23
N ASP A 126 10.19 10.25 21.50
CA ASP A 126 9.27 10.78 20.51
C ASP A 126 8.19 11.66 21.17
N LYS A 127 7.58 11.17 22.25
CA LYS A 127 6.51 11.88 22.99
C LYS A 127 7.01 13.05 23.83
N GLY A 128 8.27 13.02 24.27
CA GLY A 128 8.90 14.08 25.05
C GLY A 128 9.79 15.00 24.21
N PHE A 129 11.08 14.68 24.16
CA PHE A 129 12.12 15.55 23.59
C PHE A 129 11.86 15.92 22.12
N LYS A 130 11.47 14.97 21.26
CA LYS A 130 11.23 15.29 19.84
C LYS A 130 10.00 16.16 19.67
N LYS A 131 8.91 15.89 20.39
CA LYS A 131 7.73 16.76 20.41
C LYS A 131 8.11 18.20 20.75
N GLU A 132 8.89 18.41 21.81
CA GLU A 132 9.37 19.76 22.19
C GLU A 132 10.27 20.39 21.11
N LEU A 133 11.18 19.61 20.51
CA LEU A 133 12.03 20.09 19.43
C LEU A 133 11.21 20.52 18.21
N TYR A 134 10.23 19.71 17.81
CA TYR A 134 9.37 20.00 16.67
C TYR A 134 8.49 21.23 16.93
N GLN A 135 8.02 21.39 18.16
CA GLN A 135 7.24 22.55 18.59
C GLN A 135 8.07 23.84 18.63
N ASN A 136 9.21 23.82 19.32
CA ASN A 136 9.92 25.02 19.71
C ASN A 136 10.98 25.45 18.69
N THR A 137 11.60 24.48 18.02
CA THR A 137 12.69 24.73 17.06
C THR A 137 12.20 24.62 15.62
N PHE A 138 11.55 23.51 15.25
CA PHE A 138 11.15 23.32 13.84
C PHE A 138 9.90 24.10 13.51
N ARG A 139 9.06 24.39 14.52
CA ARG A 139 7.75 25.02 14.36
C ARG A 139 6.90 24.25 13.34
N THR A 140 7.01 22.91 13.35
CA THR A 140 6.27 22.02 12.45
C THR A 140 4.77 22.20 12.71
N PRO A 141 3.96 22.61 11.71
CA PRO A 141 2.54 22.84 11.91
C PRO A 141 1.75 21.61 12.37
N ASP A 142 1.93 20.46 11.72
CA ASP A 142 1.21 19.23 12.09
C ASP A 142 2.20 18.12 12.50
N TYR A 143 2.04 17.59 13.71
CA TYR A 143 2.87 16.51 14.24
C TYR A 143 2.01 15.33 14.70
N PHE A 144 2.39 14.11 14.33
CA PHE A 144 1.68 12.89 14.70
C PHE A 144 2.64 11.82 15.22
N TRP A 145 2.10 10.90 16.02
CA TRP A 145 2.77 9.63 16.28
C TRP A 145 1.81 8.46 16.20
N PHE A 146 2.34 7.29 15.86
CA PHE A 146 1.56 6.04 15.78
C PHE A 146 2.38 4.84 16.24
N ASP A 147 1.83 4.03 17.13
CA ASP A 147 2.40 2.74 17.52
C ASP A 147 1.71 1.60 16.73
N PRO A 148 2.43 0.87 15.87
CA PRO A 148 1.83 -0.17 15.03
C PRO A 148 1.43 -1.44 15.79
N TYR A 149 1.89 -1.63 17.02
CA TYR A 149 1.56 -2.80 17.84
C TYR A 149 0.40 -2.52 18.80
N THR A 150 0.41 -1.36 19.46
CA THR A 150 -0.66 -0.98 20.41
C THR A 150 -1.80 -0.24 19.74
N LEU A 151 -1.60 0.25 18.51
CA LEU A 151 -2.52 1.11 17.77
C LEU A 151 -2.76 2.47 18.45
N GLU A 152 -1.87 2.88 19.35
CA GLU A 152 -1.87 4.25 19.87
C GLU A 152 -1.64 5.22 18.72
N PHE A 153 -2.50 6.23 18.60
CA PHE A 153 -2.40 7.26 17.58
C PHE A 153 -2.77 8.61 18.18
N ALA A 154 -1.92 9.62 17.96
CA ALA A 154 -2.19 10.99 18.35
C ALA A 154 -1.67 11.96 17.29
N GLY A 155 -2.28 13.14 17.26
CA GLY A 155 -1.95 14.22 16.36
C GLY A 155 -2.05 15.56 17.07
N PHE A 156 -1.20 16.49 16.66
CA PHE A 156 -1.08 17.81 17.25
C PHE A 156 -0.95 18.86 16.15
N HIS A 157 -1.63 19.98 16.36
CA HIS A 157 -1.51 21.17 15.52
C HIS A 157 -0.87 22.30 16.32
N LEU A 158 0.08 23.01 15.71
CA LEU A 158 0.78 24.11 16.34
C LEU A 158 -0.07 25.38 16.32
N VAL A 159 -0.46 25.87 17.49
CA VAL A 159 -1.25 27.11 17.68
C VAL A 159 -0.51 28.02 18.64
N ASP A 160 -0.23 29.25 18.21
CA ASP A 160 0.50 30.26 19.00
C ASP A 160 1.82 29.74 19.60
N GLY A 161 2.49 28.83 18.89
CA GLY A 161 3.78 28.26 19.28
C GLY A 161 3.71 27.03 20.19
N GLU A 162 2.50 26.55 20.54
CA GLU A 162 2.27 25.38 21.38
C GLU A 162 1.45 24.32 20.63
N TYR A 163 1.77 23.04 20.83
CA TYR A 163 1.02 21.96 20.23
C TYR A 163 -0.29 21.69 20.97
N GLN A 164 -1.40 21.78 20.25
CA GLN A 164 -2.72 21.38 20.73
C GLN A 164 -3.11 20.04 20.11
N PRO A 165 -3.68 19.09 20.88
CA PRO A 165 -4.22 17.85 20.32
C PRO A 165 -5.24 18.15 19.22
N ILE A 166 -5.19 17.36 18.14
CA ILE A 166 -6.19 17.41 17.08
C ILE A 166 -7.37 16.54 17.52
N GLU A 167 -8.56 17.12 17.52
CA GLU A 167 -9.79 16.38 17.83
C GLU A 167 -10.15 15.43 16.68
N PRO A 168 -10.48 14.16 16.98
CA PRO A 168 -10.91 13.21 15.97
C PRO A 168 -12.29 13.54 15.41
N ASN A 169 -12.51 13.22 14.14
CA ASN A 169 -13.84 13.19 13.56
C ASN A 169 -14.66 11.97 14.08
N GLU A 170 -15.91 11.82 13.62
CA GLU A 170 -16.80 10.72 14.01
C GLU A 170 -16.22 9.31 13.74
N GLN A 171 -15.26 9.19 12.82
CA GLN A 171 -14.60 7.95 12.44
C GLN A 171 -13.27 7.73 13.19
N GLY A 172 -12.88 8.64 14.08
CA GLY A 172 -11.62 8.58 14.80
C GLY A 172 -10.42 9.12 14.01
N HIS A 173 -10.64 9.82 12.89
CA HIS A 173 -9.55 10.34 12.05
C HIS A 173 -9.16 11.76 12.44
N LEU A 174 -7.86 12.06 12.37
CA LEU A 174 -7.27 13.36 12.70
C LEU A 174 -6.96 14.16 11.43
N TRP A 175 -7.41 15.40 11.35
CA TRP A 175 -7.21 16.25 10.17
C TRP A 175 -5.83 16.90 10.15
N SER A 176 -5.07 16.72 9.07
CA SER A 176 -3.87 17.51 8.79
C SER A 176 -4.21 18.66 7.83
N GLN A 177 -4.14 19.89 8.33
CA GLN A 177 -4.36 21.08 7.53
C GLN A 177 -3.30 21.24 6.43
N GLN A 178 -2.06 20.83 6.71
CA GLN A 178 -0.96 20.93 5.73
C GLN A 178 -1.10 19.94 4.57
N LEU A 179 -1.59 18.72 4.83
CA LEU A 179 -1.81 17.75 3.76
C LEU A 179 -3.17 17.92 3.07
N GLY A 180 -4.16 18.51 3.75
CA GLY A 180 -5.55 18.46 3.29
C GLY A 180 -6.10 17.03 3.28
N LEU A 181 -5.63 16.21 4.22
CA LEU A 181 -5.97 14.80 4.38
C LEU A 181 -6.23 14.50 5.85
N TYR A 182 -7.10 13.52 6.08
CA TYR A 182 -7.22 12.86 7.37
C TYR A 182 -6.17 11.77 7.51
N LEU A 183 -5.68 11.56 8.73
CA LEU A 183 -4.90 10.39 9.12
C LEU A 183 -5.74 9.57 10.09
N GLY A 184 -5.76 8.25 9.92
CA GLY A 184 -6.55 7.36 10.77
C GLY A 184 -6.15 5.90 10.64
N ILE A 185 -6.61 5.07 11.57
CA ILE A 185 -6.26 3.66 11.62
C ILE A 185 -7.25 2.86 10.77
N TYR A 186 -6.74 2.09 9.81
CA TYR A 186 -7.51 1.18 8.97
C TYR A 186 -6.76 -0.12 8.77
N ASN A 187 -7.42 -1.24 9.05
CA ASN A 187 -6.81 -2.58 9.01
C ASN A 187 -5.48 -2.67 9.79
N LYS A 188 -5.44 -2.08 10.99
CA LYS A 188 -4.26 -2.01 11.89
C LYS A 188 -3.07 -1.21 11.34
N GLN A 189 -3.27 -0.43 10.28
CA GLN A 189 -2.25 0.46 9.73
C GLN A 189 -2.73 1.91 9.85
N LEU A 190 -1.80 2.84 10.01
CA LEU A 190 -2.11 4.25 9.82
C LEU A 190 -2.24 4.51 8.31
N ARG A 191 -3.32 5.19 7.89
CA ARG A 191 -3.64 5.49 6.49
C ARG A 191 -4.03 6.95 6.33
N PHE A 192 -3.83 7.46 5.11
CA PHE A 192 -4.43 8.74 4.69
C PHE A 192 -5.85 8.52 4.18
N PHE A 193 -6.73 9.48 4.44
CA PHE A 193 -8.07 9.54 3.89
C PHE A 193 -8.32 10.90 3.25
N THR A 194 -9.07 10.91 2.16
CA THR A 194 -9.52 12.14 1.51
C THR A 194 -10.51 12.89 2.40
N PRO A 195 -10.80 14.18 2.13
CA PRO A 195 -11.83 14.93 2.85
C PRO A 195 -13.21 14.25 2.85
N GLU A 196 -13.51 13.46 1.82
CA GLU A 196 -14.74 12.68 1.66
C GLU A 196 -14.73 11.35 2.45
N GLY A 197 -13.64 11.05 3.17
CA GLY A 197 -13.48 9.83 3.98
C GLY A 197 -13.04 8.59 3.20
N GLN A 198 -12.58 8.73 1.95
CA GLN A 198 -12.07 7.61 1.17
C GLN A 198 -10.61 7.31 1.52
N VAL A 199 -10.25 6.03 1.71
CA VAL A 199 -8.86 5.63 1.92
C VAL A 199 -8.02 5.98 0.69
N VAL A 200 -6.90 6.66 0.90
CA VAL A 200 -5.92 6.89 -0.17
C VAL A 200 -5.22 5.56 -0.48
N PRO A 201 -5.31 5.06 -1.71
CA PRO A 201 -4.78 3.76 -2.06
C PRO A 201 -3.27 3.81 -2.34
N THR A 202 -2.61 2.68 -2.14
CA THR A 202 -1.26 2.44 -2.66
C THR A 202 -1.30 2.25 -4.19
N PRO A 203 -0.18 2.43 -4.90
CA PRO A 203 -0.07 2.06 -6.31
C PRO A 203 -0.49 0.61 -6.58
N GLU A 204 -0.14 -0.31 -5.69
CA GLU A 204 -0.46 -1.73 -5.78
C GLU A 204 -1.98 -1.98 -5.64
N GLU A 205 -2.65 -1.32 -4.68
CA GLU A 205 -4.10 -1.40 -4.50
C GLU A 205 -4.85 -0.83 -5.72
N VAL A 206 -4.37 0.28 -6.30
CA VAL A 206 -4.93 0.83 -7.55
C VAL A 206 -4.77 -0.16 -8.70
N ALA A 207 -3.58 -0.71 -8.89
CA ALA A 207 -3.32 -1.67 -9.95
C ALA A 207 -4.17 -2.95 -9.81
N GLU A 208 -4.39 -3.42 -8.58
CA GLU A 208 -5.25 -4.58 -8.32
C GLU A 208 -6.72 -4.26 -8.61
N SER A 209 -7.21 -3.08 -8.20
CA SER A 209 -8.57 -2.63 -8.50
C SER A 209 -8.81 -2.54 -10.01
N GLU A 210 -7.88 -1.95 -10.77
CA GLU A 210 -7.97 -1.87 -12.24
C GLU A 210 -7.97 -3.24 -12.90
N ARG A 211 -7.18 -4.20 -12.39
CA ARG A 211 -7.17 -5.58 -12.89
C ARG A 211 -8.51 -6.26 -12.66
N LYS A 212 -9.08 -6.15 -11.45
CA LYS A 212 -10.40 -6.71 -11.11
C LYS A 212 -11.51 -6.11 -11.97
N GLN A 213 -11.48 -4.80 -12.20
CA GLN A 213 -12.43 -4.12 -13.09
C GLN A 213 -12.35 -4.64 -14.52
N LYS A 214 -11.14 -4.70 -15.10
CA LYS A 214 -10.94 -5.24 -16.46
C LYS A 214 -11.37 -6.69 -16.59
N GLU A 215 -11.13 -7.52 -15.57
CA GLU A 215 -11.57 -8.91 -15.57
C GLU A 215 -13.10 -9.03 -15.49
N SER A 216 -13.74 -8.21 -14.65
CA SER A 216 -15.20 -8.14 -14.56
C SER A 216 -15.84 -7.70 -15.87
N GLU A 217 -15.31 -6.67 -16.52
CA GLU A 217 -15.77 -6.21 -17.83
C GLU A 217 -15.63 -7.29 -18.92
N ARG A 218 -14.53 -8.04 -18.91
CA ARG A 218 -14.32 -9.16 -19.84
C ARG A 218 -15.33 -10.28 -19.62
N LYS A 219 -15.58 -10.65 -18.36
CA LYS A 219 -16.60 -11.66 -18.01
C LYS A 219 -17.99 -11.20 -18.44
N GLN A 220 -18.31 -9.92 -18.27
CA GLN A 220 -19.60 -9.37 -18.69
C GLN A 220 -19.78 -9.42 -20.21
N LYS A 221 -18.75 -9.05 -20.98
CA LYS A 221 -18.78 -9.12 -22.46
C LYS A 221 -18.88 -10.55 -22.98
N GLU A 222 -18.19 -11.49 -22.34
CA GLU A 222 -18.28 -12.91 -22.72
C GLU A 222 -19.66 -13.47 -22.44
N LEU A 223 -20.25 -13.13 -21.28
CA LEU A 223 -21.62 -13.54 -20.95
C LEU A 223 -22.63 -12.95 -21.95
N GLU A 224 -22.50 -11.67 -22.29
CA GLU A 224 -23.35 -11.02 -23.30
C GLU A 224 -23.21 -11.69 -24.68
N ARG A 225 -21.98 -12.08 -25.06
CA ARG A 225 -21.73 -12.81 -26.31
C ARG A 225 -22.41 -14.18 -26.30
N GLN A 226 -22.28 -14.94 -25.21
CA GLN A 226 -22.92 -16.25 -25.07
C GLN A 226 -24.45 -16.15 -25.09
N GLN A 227 -25.01 -15.14 -24.42
CA GLN A 227 -26.46 -14.88 -24.48
C GLN A 227 -26.92 -14.53 -25.90
N LYS A 228 -26.14 -13.75 -26.64
CA LYS A 228 -26.45 -13.41 -28.03
C LYS A 228 -26.36 -14.63 -28.96
N GLU A 229 -25.35 -15.48 -28.78
CA GLU A 229 -25.20 -16.72 -29.54
C GLU A 229 -26.36 -17.68 -29.27
N LEU A 230 -26.72 -17.88 -28.01
CA LEU A 230 -27.87 -18.70 -27.63
C LEU A 230 -29.19 -18.15 -28.20
N ALA A 231 -29.38 -16.82 -28.19
CA ALA A 231 -30.56 -16.19 -28.79
C ALA A 231 -30.63 -16.38 -30.31
N LEU A 232 -29.48 -16.37 -31.00
CA LEU A 232 -29.41 -16.65 -32.44
C LEU A 232 -29.71 -18.11 -32.74
N GLU A 233 -29.17 -19.05 -31.95
CA GLU A 233 -29.48 -20.49 -32.07
C GLU A 233 -30.96 -20.78 -31.85
N GLN A 234 -31.58 -20.16 -30.83
CA GLN A 234 -33.01 -20.28 -30.58
C GLN A 234 -33.84 -19.75 -31.76
N LEU A 235 -33.48 -18.59 -32.31
CA LEU A 235 -34.15 -18.01 -33.46
C LEU A 235 -34.03 -18.91 -34.71
N GLU A 236 -32.86 -19.51 -34.92
CA GLU A 236 -32.63 -20.43 -36.03
C GLU A 236 -33.42 -21.73 -35.86
N SER A 237 -33.46 -22.29 -34.65
CA SER A 237 -34.27 -23.47 -34.32
C SER A 237 -35.77 -23.21 -34.55
N GLU A 238 -36.29 -22.08 -34.05
CA GLU A 238 -37.69 -21.69 -34.28
C GLU A 238 -38.00 -21.54 -35.77
N ARG A 239 -37.06 -21.00 -36.55
CA ARG A 239 -37.22 -20.85 -38.00
C ARG A 239 -37.27 -22.21 -38.69
N GLN A 240 -36.37 -23.13 -38.35
CA GLN A 240 -36.36 -24.49 -38.91
C GLN A 240 -37.64 -25.26 -38.56
N GLU A 241 -38.15 -25.14 -37.34
CA GLU A 241 -39.43 -25.73 -36.93
C GLU A 241 -40.60 -25.19 -37.73
N LYS A 242 -40.65 -23.87 -37.95
CA LYS A 242 -41.67 -23.22 -38.80
C LYS A 242 -41.60 -23.70 -40.24
N GLU A 243 -40.41 -23.75 -40.84
CA GLU A 243 -40.22 -24.24 -42.21
C GLU A 243 -40.63 -25.72 -42.36
N PHE A 244 -40.30 -26.56 -41.37
CA PHE A 244 -40.70 -27.97 -41.36
C PHE A 244 -42.21 -28.15 -41.18
N ALA A 245 -42.84 -27.36 -40.30
CA ALA A 245 -44.30 -27.36 -40.12
C ALA A 245 -45.03 -26.93 -41.39
N GLN A 246 -44.55 -25.89 -42.07
CA GLN A 246 -45.09 -25.45 -43.37
C GLN A 246 -44.98 -26.54 -44.43
N THR A 247 -43.80 -27.16 -44.57
CA THR A 247 -43.58 -28.25 -45.54
C THR A 247 -44.51 -29.44 -45.29
N LYS A 248 -44.73 -29.81 -44.01
CA LYS A 248 -45.69 -30.85 -43.63
C LYS A 248 -47.11 -30.47 -43.99
N LEU A 249 -47.52 -29.23 -43.70
CA LEU A 249 -48.85 -28.73 -44.00
C LEU A 249 -49.13 -28.78 -45.51
N GLU A 250 -48.19 -28.31 -46.33
CA GLU A 250 -48.28 -28.36 -47.79
C GLU A 250 -48.41 -29.80 -48.32
N ARG A 251 -47.61 -30.74 -47.78
CA ARG A 251 -47.68 -32.15 -48.17
C ARG A 251 -49.01 -32.79 -47.79
N LEU A 252 -49.59 -32.40 -46.66
CA LEU A 252 -50.88 -32.91 -46.19
C LEU A 252 -52.02 -32.34 -47.03
N ALA A 253 -51.97 -31.04 -47.36
CA ALA A 253 -52.89 -30.40 -48.30
C ALA A 253 -52.84 -31.05 -49.69
N ALA A 254 -51.64 -31.38 -50.20
CA ALA A 254 -51.48 -32.10 -51.47
C ALA A 254 -52.16 -33.49 -51.44
N LYS A 255 -51.99 -34.26 -50.36
CA LYS A 255 -52.65 -35.57 -50.20
C LYS A 255 -54.17 -35.46 -50.09
N LEU A 256 -54.69 -34.45 -49.39
CA LEU A 256 -56.14 -34.20 -49.31
C LEU A 256 -56.73 -33.91 -50.70
N ARG A 257 -56.02 -33.11 -51.52
CA ARG A 257 -56.39 -32.87 -52.93
C ARG A 257 -56.38 -34.15 -53.77
N GLU A 258 -55.41 -35.05 -53.58
CA GLU A 258 -55.39 -36.37 -54.25
C GLU A 258 -56.60 -37.25 -53.88
N LEU A 259 -57.17 -37.04 -52.69
CA LEU A 259 -58.39 -37.72 -52.22
C LEU A 259 -59.69 -36.99 -52.63
N ASN A 260 -59.62 -35.97 -53.49
CA ASN A 260 -60.75 -35.09 -53.87
C ASN A 260 -61.41 -34.34 -52.69
N ILE A 261 -60.67 -34.09 -51.61
CA ILE A 261 -61.12 -33.27 -50.49
C ILE A 261 -60.46 -31.90 -50.61
N ASP A 262 -61.24 -30.82 -50.67
CA ASP A 262 -60.72 -29.46 -50.74
C ASP A 262 -60.16 -29.03 -49.37
N PRO A 263 -58.83 -28.84 -49.24
CA PRO A 263 -58.21 -28.50 -47.96
C PRO A 263 -58.65 -27.14 -47.41
N ASP A 264 -59.14 -26.24 -48.26
CA ASP A 264 -59.53 -24.87 -47.88
C ASP A 264 -60.98 -24.81 -47.35
N THR A 265 -61.67 -25.96 -47.30
CA THR A 265 -63.07 -26.08 -46.85
C THR A 265 -63.23 -26.83 -45.51
N ILE A 266 -62.12 -27.23 -44.88
CA ILE A 266 -62.07 -27.91 -43.57
C ILE A 266 -61.75 -26.92 -42.45
#